data_AF-A0A6N7VYJ5-F1
#
_entry.id   AF-A0A6N7VYJ5-F1
#
_cell.length_a   1.000
_cell.length_b   1.000
_cell.length_c   1.000
_cell.angle_alpha   90.00
_cell.angle_beta   90.00
_cell.angle_gamma   90.00
#
_symmetry.space_group_name_H-M   'P 1'
#
loop_
_entity.id
_entity.type
_entity.pdbx_description
1 polymer ?
#
loop_
_entity_poly.entity_id
_entity_poly.type
_entity_poly.pdbx_seq_one_letter_code
_entity_poly.pdbx_strand_id
1 'polypeptide(L)'
;MVWTKWYVSVYPEMGALIMKKSGKFLTWIVLAGLLALPLGMGEASVEKHVADEANYKMSYPIVYVDRNQEAQDRINSDIYQYIAGFRDDYAAGKFTRGRFSYQVQYEDGTLLSLTLADFRYSQGAAHGYTNTRGLTYSKVTGEKLPLPYFVRISTADKSLILSQPIYNSRNEPVPLSKTFANDSFMWDKLKISDNYFLEGGGKIALIYRPYELGCYALGTLRVELSPKVIAYLNRKN
;
A
#
# COMPACT_ATOMS: atom_id res chain seq x y z
N MET A 1 24.71 19.86 39.06
CA MET A 1 23.87 20.80 38.31
C MET A 1 23.40 20.09 37.05
N VAL A 2 22.30 19.34 37.15
CA VAL A 2 21.76 18.51 36.07
C VAL A 2 20.33 18.98 35.85
N TRP A 3 20.09 19.56 34.68
CA TRP A 3 18.75 19.94 34.23
C TRP A 3 18.12 18.72 33.55
N THR A 4 17.26 18.00 34.26
CA THR A 4 16.32 17.06 33.65
C THR A 4 15.17 17.86 33.03
N LYS A 5 15.17 17.92 31.69
CA LYS A 5 14.07 18.48 30.92
C LYS A 5 12.96 17.43 30.87
N TRP A 6 11.83 17.75 31.48
CA TRP A 6 10.58 17.00 31.38
C TRP A 6 10.14 16.94 29.92
N TYR A 7 9.97 15.75 29.36
CA TYR A 7 9.21 15.55 28.14
C TYR A 7 7.98 14.70 28.47
N VAL A 8 6.83 15.36 28.43
CA VAL A 8 5.52 14.74 28.50
C VAL A 8 5.37 13.88 27.24
N SER A 9 5.28 12.57 27.42
CA SER A 9 4.89 11.64 26.36
C SER A 9 3.46 11.99 25.92
N VAL A 10 3.27 12.35 24.65
CA VAL A 10 1.95 12.65 24.05
C VAL A 10 1.24 11.36 23.61
N TYR A 11 1.57 10.21 24.18
CA TYR A 11 0.96 8.92 23.86
C TYR A 11 0.31 8.15 25.04
N PRO A 12 -0.50 8.76 25.94
CA PRO A 12 -1.44 7.99 26.76
C PRO A 12 -2.85 7.87 26.14
N GLU A 13 -3.24 8.74 25.19
CA GLU A 13 -4.66 8.88 24.83
C GLU A 13 -5.14 8.11 23.57
N MET A 14 -4.23 7.63 22.71
CA MET A 14 -4.64 6.83 21.54
C MET A 14 -5.12 5.42 21.91
N GLY A 15 -4.75 4.92 23.11
CA GLY A 15 -5.33 3.70 23.70
C GLY A 15 -6.65 3.94 24.44
N ALA A 16 -6.92 5.17 24.88
CA ALA A 16 -8.11 5.54 25.64
C ALA A 16 -9.30 5.97 24.75
N LEU A 17 -9.03 6.39 23.50
CA LEU A 17 -10.06 6.68 22.50
C LEU A 17 -10.73 5.42 21.91
N ILE A 18 -10.52 4.26 22.52
CA ILE A 18 -11.17 2.97 22.17
C ILE A 18 -12.47 2.76 22.96
N MET A 19 -12.78 3.56 23.99
CA MET A 19 -13.99 3.38 24.80
C MET A 19 -14.78 4.65 25.07
N LYS A 20 -15.25 5.34 24.04
CA LYS A 20 -16.49 6.13 24.21
C LYS A 20 -17.15 6.44 22.87
N LYS A 21 -18.33 5.83 22.70
CA LYS A 21 -19.36 6.03 21.66
C LYS A 21 -19.28 5.15 20.42
N SER A 22 -19.68 3.90 20.59
CA SER A 22 -20.82 3.31 19.85
C SER A 22 -21.10 1.91 20.41
N GLY A 23 -22.35 1.50 20.41
CA GLY A 23 -22.80 0.30 21.11
C GLY A 23 -22.12 -0.99 20.63
N LYS A 24 -21.61 -1.76 21.60
CA LYS A 24 -21.38 -3.21 21.56
C LYS A 24 -20.74 -3.76 20.27
N PHE A 25 -19.45 -3.51 20.07
CA PHE A 25 -18.58 -4.41 19.30
C PHE A 25 -17.33 -4.70 20.15
N LEU A 26 -17.16 -5.95 20.57
CA LEU A 26 -16.00 -6.39 21.35
C LEU A 26 -14.96 -6.94 20.35
N THR A 27 -14.13 -6.05 19.80
CA THR A 27 -13.09 -6.43 18.84
C THR A 27 -11.87 -6.95 19.59
N TRP A 28 -11.54 -8.23 19.41
CA TRP A 28 -10.30 -8.80 19.94
C TRP A 28 -9.13 -8.41 19.03
N ILE A 29 -8.27 -7.50 19.49
CA ILE A 29 -7.00 -7.18 18.83
C ILE A 29 -6.00 -8.25 19.27
N VAL A 30 -5.52 -9.07 18.36
CA VAL A 30 -4.41 -10.00 18.62
C VAL A 30 -3.13 -9.37 18.11
N LEU A 31 -2.23 -9.00 19.02
CA LEU A 31 -0.84 -8.68 18.70
C LEU A 31 -0.11 -10.00 18.41
N ALA A 32 0.43 -10.13 17.20
CA ALA A 32 1.33 -11.22 16.87
C ALA A 32 2.62 -10.61 16.30
N GLY A 33 3.56 -10.27 17.19
CA GLY A 33 4.88 -9.79 16.82
C GLY A 33 5.71 -10.93 16.21
N LEU A 34 6.13 -10.78 14.96
CA LEU A 34 7.20 -11.60 14.41
C LEU A 34 8.50 -10.79 14.46
N LEU A 35 9.40 -11.21 15.34
CA LEU A 35 10.81 -10.80 15.36
C LEU A 35 11.49 -11.28 14.08
N ALA A 36 11.79 -10.36 13.16
CA ALA A 36 12.91 -10.50 12.26
C ALA A 36 13.81 -9.28 12.49
N LEU A 37 14.89 -9.47 13.24
CA LEU A 37 15.99 -8.52 13.35
C LEU A 37 17.01 -8.86 12.24
N PRO A 38 17.22 -8.01 11.22
CA PRO A 38 18.53 -7.89 10.64
C PRO A 38 19.32 -6.93 11.53
N LEU A 39 20.43 -7.41 12.10
CA LEU A 39 21.47 -6.53 12.64
C LEU A 39 22.13 -5.82 11.45
N GLY A 40 21.45 -4.81 10.93
CA GLY A 40 21.92 -3.89 9.91
C GLY A 40 21.54 -2.49 10.34
N MET A 41 22.49 -1.56 10.37
CA MET A 41 22.20 -0.16 10.66
C MET A 41 21.28 0.39 9.56
N GLY A 42 19.98 0.57 9.86
CA GLY A 42 18.99 1.17 8.96
C GLY A 42 17.59 0.54 8.92
N GLU A 43 17.27 -0.43 9.77
CA GLU A 43 15.99 -1.16 9.67
C GLU A 43 14.85 -0.38 10.34
N ALA A 44 13.78 -0.06 9.60
CA ALA A 44 12.48 0.11 10.23
C ALA A 44 11.94 -1.28 10.50
N SER A 45 11.22 -1.47 11.62
CA SER A 45 10.48 -2.70 11.83
C SER A 45 9.01 -2.46 11.50
N VAL A 46 8.38 -3.44 10.85
CA VAL A 46 6.95 -3.39 10.53
C VAL A 46 6.23 -4.49 11.31
N GLU A 47 5.46 -4.10 12.31
CA GLU A 47 4.67 -5.02 13.12
C GLU A 47 3.31 -5.29 12.48
N LYS A 48 2.89 -6.56 12.51
CA LYS A 48 1.61 -7.02 12.00
C LYS A 48 0.56 -7.04 13.10
N HIS A 49 -0.57 -6.38 12.87
CA HIS A 49 -1.75 -6.48 13.74
C HIS A 49 -2.89 -7.22 13.06
N VAL A 50 -3.57 -8.09 13.80
CA VAL A 50 -4.72 -8.86 13.29
C VAL A 50 -6.01 -8.53 14.05
N ALA A 51 -7.08 -8.29 13.30
CA ALA A 51 -8.46 -8.33 13.78
C ALA A 51 -9.21 -9.41 12.99
N ASP A 52 -9.84 -10.36 13.68
CA ASP A 52 -10.58 -11.47 13.07
C ASP A 52 -11.99 -11.56 13.69
N GLU A 53 -13.00 -11.29 12.88
CA GLU A 53 -14.41 -11.61 13.13
C GLU A 53 -14.92 -12.45 11.94
N ALA A 54 -16.05 -13.14 12.10
CA ALA A 54 -16.53 -14.13 11.12
C ALA A 54 -16.56 -13.65 9.65
N ASN A 55 -16.78 -12.35 9.43
CA ASN A 55 -16.87 -11.73 8.12
C ASN A 55 -15.80 -10.64 7.88
N TYR A 56 -14.84 -10.47 8.79
CA TYR A 56 -13.97 -9.30 8.81
C TYR A 56 -12.56 -9.68 9.24
N LYS A 57 -11.58 -9.53 8.34
CA LYS A 57 -10.17 -9.83 8.64
C LYS A 57 -9.27 -8.67 8.28
N MET A 58 -8.51 -8.14 9.23
CA MET A 58 -7.48 -7.15 8.93
C MET A 58 -6.11 -7.68 9.31
N SER A 59 -5.13 -7.41 8.44
CA SER A 59 -3.71 -7.46 8.71
C SER A 59 -3.17 -6.09 8.28
N TYR A 60 -2.61 -5.30 9.20
CA TYR A 60 -2.12 -3.96 8.88
C TYR A 60 -0.76 -3.67 9.55
N PRO A 61 0.07 -2.79 8.96
CA PRO A 61 1.39 -2.48 9.48
C PRO A 61 1.33 -1.40 10.57
N ILE A 62 2.17 -1.53 11.58
CA ILE A 62 2.68 -0.41 12.38
C ILE A 62 4.18 -0.30 12.06
N VAL A 63 4.60 0.88 11.62
CA VAL A 63 5.98 1.16 11.20
C VAL A 63 6.74 1.75 12.39
N TYR A 64 7.94 1.26 12.64
CA TYR A 64 8.87 1.84 13.61
C TYR A 64 10.09 2.38 12.88
N VAL A 65 10.46 3.64 13.09
CA VAL A 65 11.64 4.24 12.43
C VAL A 65 12.69 4.57 13.48
N ASP A 66 13.85 3.92 13.39
CA ASP A 66 14.93 4.08 14.38
C ASP A 66 15.32 5.56 14.54
N ARG A 67 15.31 6.02 15.80
CA ARG A 67 15.67 7.38 16.21
C ARG A 67 14.96 8.51 15.44
N ASN A 68 13.82 8.24 14.80
CA ASN A 68 13.06 9.25 14.05
C ASN A 68 11.55 9.11 14.32
N GLN A 69 11.15 9.49 15.54
CA GLN A 69 9.76 9.44 15.98
C GLN A 69 8.84 10.29 15.10
N GLU A 70 9.31 11.44 14.61
CA GLU A 70 8.51 12.31 13.75
C GLU A 70 8.16 11.63 12.42
N ALA A 71 9.13 11.01 11.75
CA ALA A 71 8.87 10.26 10.52
C ALA A 71 7.95 9.07 10.77
N GLN A 72 8.19 8.34 11.87
CA GLN A 72 7.33 7.23 12.30
C GLN A 72 5.87 7.67 12.48
N ASP A 73 5.64 8.78 13.17
CA ASP A 73 4.30 9.29 13.46
C ASP A 73 3.57 9.71 12.20
N ARG A 74 4.27 10.39 11.28
CA ARG A 74 3.72 10.78 9.96
C ARG A 74 3.32 9.57 9.12
N ILE A 75 4.20 8.56 9.04
CA ILE A 75 3.94 7.33 8.27
C ILE A 75 2.74 6.58 8.85
N ASN A 76 2.74 6.35 10.17
CA ASN A 76 1.64 5.62 10.82
C ASN A 76 0.32 6.40 10.77
N SER A 77 0.36 7.73 10.85
CA SER A 77 -0.84 8.55 10.70
C SER A 77 -1.47 8.42 9.31
N ASP A 78 -0.67 8.45 8.22
CA ASP A 78 -1.17 8.24 6.86
C ASP A 78 -1.75 6.81 6.68
N ILE A 79 -1.02 5.78 7.14
CA ILE A 79 -1.48 4.39 7.11
C ILE A 79 -2.80 4.22 7.89
N TYR A 80 -2.92 4.86 9.05
CA TYR A 80 -4.11 4.80 9.89
C TYR A 80 -5.36 5.33 9.19
N GLN A 81 -5.26 6.33 8.31
CA GLN A 81 -6.41 6.82 7.55
C GLN A 81 -7.04 5.72 6.68
N TYR A 82 -6.23 4.84 6.08
CA TYR A 82 -6.74 3.72 5.29
C TYR A 82 -7.39 2.64 6.17
N ILE A 83 -6.80 2.36 7.33
CA ILE A 83 -7.32 1.40 8.31
C ILE A 83 -8.66 1.88 8.86
N ALA A 84 -8.73 3.14 9.31
CA ALA A 84 -9.93 3.77 9.84
C ALA A 84 -11.03 3.81 8.78
N GLY A 85 -10.74 4.27 7.56
CA GLY A 85 -11.73 4.30 6.49
C GLY A 85 -12.31 2.93 6.16
N PHE A 86 -11.51 1.86 6.19
CA PHE A 86 -12.02 0.50 6.01
C PHE A 86 -12.91 0.03 7.16
N ARG A 87 -12.55 0.34 8.41
CA ARG A 87 -13.34 0.05 9.62
C ARG A 87 -14.67 0.80 9.61
N ASP A 88 -14.64 2.09 9.32
CA ASP A 88 -15.82 2.96 9.31
C ASP A 88 -16.80 2.52 8.23
N ASP A 89 -16.30 2.16 7.05
CA ASP A 89 -17.14 1.66 5.96
C ASP A 89 -17.78 0.30 6.28
N TYR A 90 -17.09 -0.58 7.02
CA TYR A 90 -17.68 -1.83 7.51
C TYR A 90 -18.76 -1.56 8.57
N ALA A 91 -18.46 -0.73 9.56
CA ALA A 91 -19.39 -0.38 10.64
C ALA A 91 -20.65 0.33 10.11
N ALA A 92 -20.51 1.12 9.04
CA ALA A 92 -21.62 1.75 8.33
C ALA A 92 -22.41 0.78 7.42
N GLY A 93 -22.04 -0.50 7.35
CA GLY A 93 -22.73 -1.52 6.56
C GLY A 93 -22.52 -1.39 5.04
N LYS A 94 -21.49 -0.68 4.56
CA LYS A 94 -21.23 -0.52 3.11
C LYS A 94 -20.79 -1.83 2.44
N PHE A 95 -20.24 -2.75 3.22
CA PHE A 95 -19.95 -4.12 2.81
C PHE A 95 -20.19 -5.07 3.96
N THR A 96 -20.48 -6.33 3.65
CA THR A 96 -20.81 -7.36 4.63
C THR A 96 -19.68 -8.34 4.89
N ARG A 97 -18.71 -8.45 3.97
CA ARG A 97 -17.47 -9.20 4.18
C ARG A 97 -16.26 -8.39 3.74
N GLY A 98 -15.22 -8.37 4.55
CA GLY A 98 -14.03 -7.55 4.33
C GLY A 98 -12.72 -8.26 4.63
N ARG A 99 -11.70 -7.99 3.82
CA ARG A 99 -10.31 -8.31 4.14
C ARG A 99 -9.41 -7.12 3.89
N PHE A 100 -8.62 -6.73 4.88
CA PHE A 100 -7.56 -5.74 4.75
C PHE A 100 -6.21 -6.45 4.94
N SER A 101 -5.25 -6.18 4.08
CA SER A 101 -3.92 -6.79 4.14
C SER A 101 -2.86 -5.81 3.70
N TYR A 102 -1.62 -6.07 4.10
CA TYR A 102 -0.46 -5.35 3.60
C TYR A 102 0.66 -6.31 3.24
N GLN A 103 1.60 -5.81 2.44
CA GLN A 103 2.86 -6.46 2.15
C GLN A 103 3.94 -5.38 2.02
N VAL A 104 5.05 -5.54 2.75
CA VAL A 104 6.27 -4.76 2.50
C VAL A 104 6.88 -5.28 1.19
N GLN A 105 7.08 -4.38 0.24
CA GLN A 105 7.59 -4.72 -1.09
C GLN A 105 9.07 -4.37 -1.23
N TYR A 106 9.50 -3.30 -0.56
CA TYR A 106 10.89 -2.87 -0.53
C TYR A 106 11.17 -2.04 0.71
N GLU A 107 12.37 -2.19 1.24
CA GLU A 107 12.88 -1.37 2.32
C GLU A 107 14.40 -1.24 2.21
N ASP A 108 14.92 -0.05 2.51
CA ASP A 108 16.34 0.21 2.77
C ASP A 108 16.49 1.20 3.93
N GLY A 109 17.69 1.71 4.21
CA GLY A 109 17.93 2.65 5.32
C GLY A 109 17.11 3.95 5.28
N THR A 110 16.57 4.34 4.12
CA THR A 110 15.93 5.65 3.88
C THR A 110 14.51 5.55 3.33
N LEU A 111 14.11 4.40 2.78
CA LEU A 111 12.84 4.21 2.10
C LEU A 111 12.08 3.01 2.66
N LEU A 112 10.76 3.14 2.74
CA LEU A 112 9.83 2.05 2.98
C LEU A 112 8.79 2.05 1.87
N SER A 113 8.65 0.97 1.12
CA SER A 113 7.61 0.78 0.13
C SER A 113 6.77 -0.46 0.46
N LEU A 114 5.47 -0.27 0.57
CA LEU A 114 4.52 -1.33 0.86
C LEU A 114 3.29 -1.23 -0.03
N THR A 115 2.49 -2.29 -0.01
CA THR A 115 1.15 -2.29 -0.61
C THR A 115 0.11 -2.54 0.47
N LEU A 116 -1.03 -1.87 0.36
CA LEU A 116 -2.25 -2.17 1.08
C LEU A 116 -3.27 -2.75 0.10
N ALA A 117 -3.92 -3.83 0.47
CA ALA A 117 -5.01 -4.42 -0.30
C ALA A 117 -6.26 -4.55 0.57
N ASP A 118 -7.35 -3.92 0.14
CA ASP A 118 -8.66 -4.00 0.78
C ASP A 118 -9.69 -4.66 -0.16
N PHE A 119 -10.15 -5.85 0.25
CA PHE A 119 -11.24 -6.58 -0.38
C PHE A 119 -12.54 -6.28 0.35
N ARG A 120 -13.58 -5.96 -0.43
CA ARG A 120 -14.92 -5.65 0.08
C ARG A 120 -15.96 -6.42 -0.71
N TYR A 121 -16.90 -7.05 -0.01
CA TYR A 121 -18.04 -7.72 -0.62
C TYR A 121 -19.33 -7.20 0.02
N SER A 122 -20.22 -6.66 -0.80
CA SER A 122 -21.58 -6.29 -0.40
C SER A 122 -22.53 -7.46 -0.65
N GLN A 123 -23.46 -7.71 0.27
CA GLN A 123 -24.39 -8.83 0.17
C GLN A 123 -25.20 -8.77 -1.13
N GLY A 124 -25.24 -9.90 -1.85
CA GLY A 124 -25.95 -10.00 -3.12
C GLY A 124 -25.15 -9.54 -4.34
N ALA A 125 -23.94 -9.00 -4.17
CA ALA A 125 -23.05 -8.71 -5.29
C ALA A 125 -22.56 -10.00 -5.97
N ALA A 126 -22.34 -9.93 -7.29
CA ALA A 126 -21.82 -11.06 -8.08
C ALA A 126 -20.42 -11.50 -7.63
N HIS A 127 -19.58 -10.54 -7.23
CA HIS A 127 -18.28 -10.77 -6.62
C HIS A 127 -17.92 -9.59 -5.70
N GLY A 128 -16.88 -9.77 -4.87
CA GLY A 128 -16.30 -8.65 -4.13
C GLY A 128 -15.41 -7.81 -5.02
N TYR A 129 -14.78 -6.78 -4.46
CA TYR A 129 -13.84 -5.94 -5.18
C TYR A 129 -12.60 -5.74 -4.32
N THR A 130 -11.43 -6.03 -4.89
CA THR A 130 -10.14 -5.75 -4.24
C THR A 130 -9.57 -4.47 -4.79
N ASN A 131 -9.27 -3.53 -3.91
CA ASN A 131 -8.48 -2.36 -4.23
C ASN A 131 -7.07 -2.52 -3.66
N THR A 132 -6.06 -2.30 -4.49
CA THR A 132 -4.65 -2.41 -4.09
C THR A 132 -3.99 -1.05 -4.30
N ARG A 133 -3.29 -0.56 -3.28
CA ARG A 133 -2.57 0.72 -3.29
C ARG A 133 -1.13 0.47 -2.89
N GLY A 134 -0.20 1.05 -3.62
CA GLY A 134 1.19 1.14 -3.21
C GLY A 134 1.44 2.45 -2.47
N LEU A 135 2.25 2.36 -1.42
CA LEU A 135 2.61 3.47 -0.55
C LEU A 135 4.13 3.42 -0.37
N THR A 136 4.81 4.49 -0.77
CA THR A 136 6.25 4.64 -0.63
C THR A 136 6.54 5.85 0.25
N TYR A 137 7.28 5.66 1.33
CA TYR A 137 7.59 6.68 2.32
C TYR A 137 9.09 6.90 2.43
N SER A 138 9.46 8.16 2.70
CA SER A 138 10.78 8.50 3.21
C SER A 138 10.84 8.22 4.71
N LYS A 139 11.79 7.39 5.16
CA LYS A 139 12.10 7.19 6.59
C LYS A 139 12.85 8.39 7.20
N VAL A 140 13.30 9.32 6.37
CA VAL A 140 13.95 10.55 6.82
C VAL A 140 12.91 11.62 7.18
N THR A 141 11.89 11.83 6.33
CA THR A 141 10.91 12.91 6.49
C THR A 141 9.52 12.43 6.93
N GLY A 142 9.26 11.13 6.84
CA GLY A 142 7.94 10.52 7.06
C GLY A 142 6.94 10.78 5.93
N GLU A 143 7.34 11.46 4.87
CA GLU A 143 6.44 11.85 3.78
C GLU A 143 6.21 10.70 2.80
N LYS A 144 4.97 10.61 2.29
CA LYS A 144 4.64 9.75 1.17
C LYS A 144 5.20 10.36 -0.12
N LEU A 145 6.11 9.66 -0.76
CA LEU A 145 6.77 10.09 -1.98
C LEU A 145 5.86 9.81 -3.19
N PRO A 146 5.72 10.75 -4.13
CA PRO A 146 4.97 10.53 -5.35
C PRO A 146 5.85 9.87 -6.43
N LEU A 147 5.23 9.22 -7.42
CA LEU A 147 5.93 8.54 -8.52
C LEU A 147 6.98 9.40 -9.23
N PRO A 148 6.76 10.71 -9.50
CA PRO A 148 7.75 11.58 -10.13
C PRO A 148 9.06 11.75 -9.36
N TYR A 149 9.10 11.40 -8.07
CA TYR A 149 10.34 11.35 -7.30
C TYR A 149 11.32 10.30 -7.86
N PHE A 150 10.80 9.22 -8.47
CA PHE A 150 11.59 8.10 -8.97
C PHE A 150 11.63 8.04 -10.50
N VAL A 151 10.52 8.38 -11.17
CA VAL A 151 10.43 8.32 -12.63
C VAL A 151 9.53 9.41 -13.19
N ARG A 152 10.05 10.17 -14.15
CA ARG A 152 9.34 11.23 -14.88
C ARG A 152 8.65 10.63 -16.09
N ILE A 153 7.31 10.66 -16.08
CA ILE A 153 6.46 10.04 -17.09
C ILE A 153 5.54 11.11 -17.71
N SER A 154 5.40 11.07 -19.03
CA SER A 154 4.43 11.85 -19.79
C SER A 154 3.35 10.94 -20.38
N THR A 155 2.23 11.52 -20.83
CA THR A 155 1.19 10.78 -21.55
C THR A 155 1.70 10.16 -22.87
N ALA A 156 2.72 10.76 -23.48
CA ALA A 156 3.37 10.23 -24.69
C ALA A 156 4.14 8.93 -24.43
N ASP A 157 4.43 8.58 -23.18
CA ASP A 157 5.15 7.36 -22.81
C ASP A 157 4.23 6.13 -22.67
N LYS A 158 2.92 6.29 -22.87
CA LYS A 158 1.91 5.24 -22.67
C LYS A 158 2.22 3.95 -23.42
N SER A 159 2.62 4.03 -24.69
CA SER A 159 2.98 2.85 -25.50
C SER A 159 4.21 2.12 -24.96
N LEU A 160 5.23 2.87 -24.56
CA LEU A 160 6.42 2.29 -23.94
C LEU A 160 6.07 1.62 -22.62
N ILE A 161 5.30 2.27 -21.75
CA ILE A 161 4.96 1.76 -20.43
C ILE A 161 4.07 0.53 -20.53
N LEU A 162 2.98 0.58 -21.28
CA LEU A 162 2.01 -0.51 -21.33
C LEU A 162 2.50 -1.73 -22.12
N SER A 163 3.67 -1.64 -22.78
CA SER A 163 4.35 -2.78 -23.41
C SER A 163 5.40 -3.44 -22.50
N GLN A 164 5.66 -2.90 -21.30
CA GLN A 164 6.57 -3.53 -20.34
C GLN A 164 5.97 -4.81 -19.74
N PRO A 165 6.78 -5.67 -19.09
CA PRO A 165 6.28 -6.90 -18.45
C PRO A 165 5.10 -6.64 -17.51
N ILE A 166 4.04 -7.44 -17.66
CA ILE A 166 2.83 -7.36 -16.85
C ILE A 166 2.73 -8.61 -15.98
N TYR A 167 2.43 -8.42 -14.69
CA TYR A 167 2.22 -9.51 -13.74
C TYR A 167 0.88 -9.35 -13.02
N ASN A 168 0.28 -10.45 -12.60
CA ASN A 168 -0.86 -10.43 -11.69
C ASN A 168 -0.42 -10.47 -10.21
N SER A 169 -1.39 -10.44 -9.29
CA SER A 169 -1.14 -10.50 -7.84
C SER A 169 -0.51 -11.81 -7.34
N ARG A 170 -0.46 -12.86 -8.17
CA ARG A 170 0.25 -14.12 -7.88
C ARG A 170 1.67 -14.14 -8.44
N ASN A 171 2.15 -12.99 -8.94
CA ASN A 171 3.43 -12.86 -9.62
C ASN A 171 3.55 -13.68 -10.91
N GLU A 172 2.43 -14.04 -11.53
CA GLU A 172 2.41 -14.77 -12.80
C GLU A 172 2.46 -13.77 -13.95
N PRO A 173 3.27 -14.02 -15.00
CA PRO A 173 3.31 -13.16 -16.16
C PRO A 173 1.97 -13.20 -16.91
N VAL A 174 1.48 -12.03 -17.31
CA VAL A 174 0.26 -11.86 -18.10
C VAL A 174 0.65 -11.35 -19.48
N PRO A 175 0.37 -12.12 -20.56
CA PRO A 175 0.62 -11.65 -21.92
C PRO A 175 -0.17 -10.38 -22.23
N LEU A 176 0.46 -9.43 -22.93
CA LEU A 176 -0.20 -8.19 -23.38
C LEU A 176 -1.51 -8.47 -24.11
N SER A 177 -1.56 -9.53 -24.91
CA SER A 177 -2.75 -9.98 -25.66
C SER A 177 -3.96 -10.33 -24.79
N LYS A 178 -3.78 -10.58 -23.49
CA LYS A 178 -4.86 -10.81 -22.53
C LYS A 178 -5.33 -9.54 -21.81
N THR A 179 -4.71 -8.39 -22.10
CA THR A 179 -5.02 -7.12 -21.44
C THR A 179 -5.79 -6.19 -22.38
N PHE A 180 -6.41 -5.16 -21.81
CA PHE A 180 -7.07 -4.11 -22.56
C PHE A 180 -6.09 -3.26 -23.38
N ALA A 181 -4.78 -3.33 -23.11
CA ALA A 181 -3.77 -2.62 -23.91
C ALA A 181 -3.58 -3.22 -25.31
N ASN A 182 -4.08 -4.44 -25.56
CA ASN A 182 -4.12 -5.05 -26.90
C ASN A 182 -5.46 -4.79 -27.64
N ASP A 183 -6.41 -4.09 -27.00
CA ASP A 183 -7.72 -3.79 -27.57
C ASP A 183 -7.73 -2.34 -28.06
N SER A 184 -7.97 -2.14 -29.36
CA SER A 184 -7.94 -0.81 -29.99
C SER A 184 -9.04 0.12 -29.50
N PHE A 185 -10.20 -0.42 -29.08
CA PHE A 185 -11.30 0.37 -28.52
C PHE A 185 -11.04 0.76 -27.07
N MET A 186 -10.35 -0.09 -26.32
CA MET A 186 -9.99 0.20 -24.94
C MET A 186 -8.74 1.07 -24.83
N TRP A 187 -7.86 1.04 -25.84
CA TRP A 187 -6.59 1.75 -25.85
C TRP A 187 -6.74 3.18 -25.36
N ASP A 188 -7.61 3.99 -25.97
CA ASP A 188 -7.76 5.42 -25.64
C ASP A 188 -8.24 5.69 -24.20
N LYS A 189 -8.92 4.72 -23.58
CA LYS A 189 -9.42 4.82 -22.20
C LYS A 189 -8.38 4.49 -21.15
N LEU A 190 -7.31 3.77 -21.53
CA LEU A 190 -6.24 3.41 -20.62
C LEU A 190 -5.45 4.65 -20.19
N LYS A 191 -5.19 4.74 -18.89
CA LYS A 191 -4.31 5.75 -18.30
C LYS A 191 -3.04 5.07 -17.82
N ILE A 192 -1.95 5.81 -17.75
CA ILE A 192 -0.78 5.35 -17.01
C ILE A 192 -1.11 5.50 -15.53
N SER A 193 -0.94 4.44 -14.76
CA SER A 193 -1.17 4.48 -13.32
C SER A 193 -0.09 5.29 -12.60
N ASP A 194 -0.50 6.12 -11.65
CA ASP A 194 0.36 6.79 -10.67
C ASP A 194 0.42 6.03 -9.33
N ASN A 195 -0.35 4.96 -9.19
CA ASN A 195 -0.34 4.05 -8.05
C ASN A 195 0.80 3.04 -8.23
N TYR A 196 1.77 3.02 -7.32
CA TYR A 196 3.01 2.28 -7.52
C TYR A 196 3.65 1.79 -6.24
N PHE A 197 4.57 0.83 -6.37
CA PHE A 197 5.50 0.47 -5.31
C PHE A 197 6.90 0.19 -5.88
N LEU A 198 7.91 0.28 -5.02
CA LEU A 198 9.28 -0.12 -5.32
C LEU A 198 9.43 -1.64 -5.12
N GLU A 199 10.05 -2.34 -6.07
CA GLU A 199 10.28 -3.79 -6.01
C GLU A 199 11.70 -4.17 -5.53
N GLY A 200 12.55 -3.17 -5.28
CA GLY A 200 13.99 -3.37 -5.15
C GLY A 200 14.68 -3.58 -6.51
N GLY A 201 16.01 -3.64 -6.50
CA GLY A 201 16.82 -3.77 -7.73
C GLY A 201 16.63 -2.62 -8.74
N GLY A 202 16.18 -1.45 -8.27
CA GLY A 202 15.90 -0.28 -9.11
C GLY A 202 14.63 -0.40 -9.98
N LYS A 203 13.74 -1.35 -9.66
CA LYS A 203 12.47 -1.56 -10.38
C LYS A 203 11.29 -0.87 -9.72
N ILE A 204 10.33 -0.47 -10.53
CA ILE A 204 9.06 0.15 -10.09
C ILE A 204 7.90 -0.63 -10.70
N ALA A 205 6.94 -1.03 -9.87
CA ALA A 205 5.69 -1.64 -10.32
C ALA A 205 4.57 -0.60 -10.31
N LEU A 206 3.97 -0.33 -11.48
CA LEU A 206 2.75 0.47 -11.61
C LEU A 206 1.53 -0.44 -11.43
N ILE A 207 0.71 -0.18 -10.41
CA ILE A 207 -0.45 -0.99 -10.04
C ILE A 207 -1.68 -0.55 -10.83
N TYR A 208 -2.37 -1.51 -11.42
CA TYR A 208 -3.66 -1.35 -12.07
C TYR A 208 -4.70 -2.21 -11.33
N ARG A 209 -5.73 -1.54 -10.81
CA ARG A 209 -6.86 -2.18 -10.13
C ARG A 209 -7.67 -3.01 -11.12
N PRO A 210 -8.52 -3.94 -10.63
CA PRO A 210 -9.42 -4.68 -11.51
C PRO A 210 -10.20 -3.74 -12.43
N TYR A 211 -10.25 -4.10 -13.73
CA TYR A 211 -10.82 -3.32 -14.84
C TYR A 211 -10.02 -2.12 -15.34
N GLU A 212 -8.88 -1.75 -14.75
CA GLU A 212 -8.07 -0.64 -15.27
C GLU A 212 -7.19 -1.08 -16.45
N LEU A 213 -6.56 -2.25 -16.38
CA LEU A 213 -5.71 -2.78 -17.45
C LEU A 213 -6.21 -4.12 -18.02
N GLY A 214 -7.08 -4.82 -17.32
CA GLY A 214 -7.63 -6.11 -17.75
C GLY A 214 -8.90 -6.47 -17.00
N CYS A 215 -9.55 -7.56 -17.43
CA CYS A 215 -10.78 -8.04 -16.80
C CYS A 215 -10.57 -8.48 -15.35
N TYR A 216 -11.65 -8.53 -14.57
CA TYR A 216 -11.60 -8.87 -13.14
C TYR A 216 -10.93 -10.21 -12.83
N ALA A 217 -11.07 -11.21 -13.70
CA ALA A 217 -10.47 -12.53 -13.52
C ALA A 217 -8.93 -12.51 -13.47
N LEU A 218 -8.30 -11.48 -14.04
CA LEU A 218 -6.85 -11.27 -13.96
C LEU A 218 -6.42 -10.63 -12.63
N GLY A 219 -7.37 -10.18 -11.81
CA GLY A 219 -7.12 -9.53 -10.53
C GLY A 219 -6.47 -8.15 -10.68
N THR A 220 -5.70 -7.77 -9.65
CA THR A 220 -4.81 -6.60 -9.74
C THR A 220 -3.64 -6.94 -10.65
N LEU A 221 -3.39 -6.08 -11.64
CA LEU A 221 -2.24 -6.18 -12.53
C LEU A 221 -1.18 -5.18 -12.12
N ARG A 222 0.09 -5.48 -12.45
CA ARG A 222 1.20 -4.55 -12.33
C ARG A 222 2.02 -4.54 -13.60
N VAL A 223 2.43 -3.35 -14.03
CA VAL A 223 3.40 -3.13 -15.11
C VAL A 223 4.75 -2.83 -14.48
N GLU A 224 5.76 -3.63 -14.78
CA GLU A 224 7.10 -3.52 -14.19
C GLU A 224 8.02 -2.66 -15.06
N LEU A 225 8.51 -1.54 -14.51
CA LEU A 225 9.51 -0.70 -15.14
C LEU A 225 10.91 -1.12 -14.69
N SER A 226 11.74 -1.54 -15.64
CA SER A 226 13.15 -1.87 -15.38
C SER A 226 14.01 -0.61 -15.17
N PRO A 227 15.19 -0.72 -14.54
CA PRO A 227 16.11 0.41 -14.37
C PRO A 227 16.48 1.08 -15.70
N LYS A 228 16.60 0.30 -16.78
CA LYS A 228 16.89 0.80 -18.13
C LYS A 228 15.76 1.68 -18.67
N VAL A 229 14.51 1.27 -18.46
CA VAL A 229 13.32 2.03 -18.88
C VAL A 229 13.17 3.29 -18.05
N ILE A 230 13.37 3.19 -16.73
CA ILE A 230 13.33 4.33 -15.81
C ILE A 230 14.40 5.37 -16.19
N ALA A 231 15.64 4.94 -16.42
CA ALA A 231 16.73 5.83 -16.85
C ALA A 231 16.45 6.48 -18.19
N TYR A 232 15.84 5.76 -19.14
CA TYR A 232 15.41 6.33 -20.42
C TYR A 232 14.34 7.41 -20.24
N LEU A 233 13.27 7.11 -19.49
CA LEU A 233 12.17 8.03 -19.21
C LEU A 233 12.67 9.29 -18.50
N ASN A 234 13.52 9.12 -17.48
CA ASN A 234 14.14 10.22 -16.76
C ASN A 234 15.13 11.04 -17.59
N ARG A 235 15.71 10.52 -18.68
CA ARG A 235 16.55 11.33 -19.58
C ARG A 235 15.71 12.09 -20.60
N LYS A 236 14.63 11.45 -21.06
CA LYS A 236 13.75 11.96 -22.11
C LYS A 236 12.88 13.12 -21.59
N ASN A 237 12.30 12.97 -20.40
CA ASN A 237 11.44 13.95 -19.74
C ASN A 237 12.25 14.78 -18.73
#